data_AF-A0A429YYJ3-F1
#
_entry.id   AF-A0A429YYJ3-F1
#
_cell.length_a   1.000
_cell.length_b   1.000
_cell.length_c   1.000
_cell.angle_alpha   90.00
_cell.angle_beta   90.00
_cell.angle_gamma   90.00
#
_symmetry.space_group_name_H-M   'P 1'
#
loop_
_entity.id
_entity.type
_entity.pdbx_description
1 polymer ?
#
loop_
_entity_poly.entity_id
_entity_poly.type
_entity_poly.pdbx_seq_one_letter_code
_entity_poly.pdbx_strand_id
1 'polypeptide(L)'
;MGEITKTEEGRLFVCHGFDCSYKTRVDLRAADHAQFAAYFAKVSTPEAERSAVGKAVQYAEERAASVIGVRDLPKSDYTQSRVKGQMDCIDESTNTRSLLLYLEKRGLLKHHAVEANRSRGLFVDGRYPHSTAVLRETASGTRWAIDSWYEPAGGPPDIIPFDRWVANGRFGER
;
A
#
# COMPACT_ATOMS: atom_id res chain seq x y z
N MET A 1 -14.11 -8.49 -14.31
CA MET A 1 -13.62 -7.67 -13.18
C MET A 1 -13.56 -8.53 -11.91
N GLY A 2 -12.75 -9.60 -11.90
CA GLY A 2 -12.79 -10.62 -10.83
C GLY A 2 -11.54 -11.49 -10.66
N GLU A 3 -10.45 -11.23 -11.39
CA GLU A 3 -9.22 -12.02 -11.29
C GLU A 3 -8.09 -11.33 -10.50
N ILE A 4 -8.20 -10.01 -10.27
CA ILE A 4 -7.12 -9.23 -9.66
C ILE A 4 -7.08 -9.42 -8.13
N THR A 5 -8.13 -9.98 -7.53
CA THR A 5 -8.22 -10.25 -6.08
C THR A 5 -7.87 -11.68 -5.67
N LYS A 6 -7.49 -12.55 -6.61
CA LYS A 6 -7.14 -13.95 -6.29
C LYS A 6 -5.67 -14.04 -5.84
N THR A 7 -5.44 -13.83 -4.55
CA THR A 7 -4.17 -14.09 -3.86
C THR A 7 -3.88 -15.59 -3.84
N GLU A 8 -3.44 -16.13 -4.98
CA GLU A 8 -2.80 -17.44 -5.09
C GLU A 8 -1.50 -17.39 -4.27
N GLU A 9 -1.24 -18.42 -3.47
CA GLU A 9 -0.46 -18.35 -2.23
C GLU A 9 1.05 -18.09 -2.36
N GLY A 10 1.56 -17.70 -3.52
CA GLY A 10 2.98 -17.39 -3.75
C GLY A 10 3.25 -16.17 -4.62
N ARG A 11 2.27 -15.30 -4.89
CA ARG A 11 2.48 -14.13 -5.77
C ARG A 11 1.69 -12.89 -5.36
N LEU A 12 2.24 -11.73 -5.71
CA LEU A 12 1.55 -10.44 -5.74
C LEU A 12 1.51 -9.93 -7.19
N PHE A 13 0.43 -9.23 -7.54
CA PHE A 13 0.39 -8.44 -8.77
C PHE A 13 0.57 -6.97 -8.40
N VAL A 14 1.56 -6.34 -9.03
CA VAL A 14 1.91 -4.94 -8.81
C VAL A 14 1.47 -4.12 -10.00
N CYS A 15 0.55 -3.20 -9.76
CA CYS A 15 0.12 -2.15 -10.67
C CYS A 15 1.18 -1.05 -10.79
N HIS A 16 1.40 -0.55 -12.00
CA HIS A 16 2.22 0.65 -12.26
C HIS A 16 1.82 1.28 -13.59
N GLY A 17 2.35 2.46 -13.88
CA GLY A 17 2.10 3.24 -15.09
C GLY A 17 0.83 4.07 -15.04
N PHE A 18 0.30 4.35 -13.85
CA PHE A 18 -0.94 5.05 -13.56
C PHE A 18 -2.19 4.24 -13.89
N ASP A 19 -3.17 4.27 -12.99
CA ASP A 19 -4.44 3.55 -13.10
C ASP A 19 -4.28 2.05 -13.46
N CYS A 20 -3.23 1.43 -12.93
CA CYS A 20 -2.84 0.03 -13.17
C CYS A 20 -2.69 -0.31 -14.66
N SER A 21 -2.18 0.63 -15.45
CA SER A 21 -1.93 0.47 -16.90
C SER A 21 -1.02 -0.72 -17.20
N TYR A 22 -0.06 -0.99 -16.33
CA TYR A 22 0.79 -2.18 -16.37
C TYR A 22 0.63 -3.01 -15.10
N LYS A 23 0.81 -4.32 -15.26
CA LYS A 23 0.78 -5.28 -14.15
C LYS A 23 2.02 -6.15 -14.21
N THR A 24 2.80 -6.15 -13.15
CA THR A 24 3.96 -7.02 -12.98
C THR A 24 3.65 -8.08 -11.94
N ARG A 25 3.90 -9.34 -12.29
CA ARG A 25 3.82 -10.46 -11.33
C ARG A 25 5.11 -10.51 -10.51
N VAL A 26 4.97 -10.44 -9.19
CA VAL A 26 6.06 -10.61 -8.22
C VAL A 26 5.86 -11.93 -7.50
N ASP A 27 6.74 -12.89 -7.77
CA ASP A 27 6.72 -14.18 -7.08
C ASP A 27 7.40 -14.05 -5.72
N LEU A 28 6.65 -14.38 -4.68
CA LEU A 28 7.13 -14.45 -3.30
C LEU A 28 7.76 -15.81 -3.06
N ARG A 29 9.04 -15.79 -2.68
CA ARG A 29 9.83 -16.97 -2.33
C ARG A 29 9.70 -17.26 -0.83
N ALA A 30 10.20 -18.42 -0.41
CA ALA A 30 10.27 -18.80 1.00
C ALA A 30 10.90 -17.72 1.89
N ALA A 31 11.96 -17.04 1.40
CA ALA A 31 12.60 -15.93 2.10
C ALA A 31 11.66 -14.73 2.29
N ASP A 32 10.87 -14.37 1.27
CA ASP A 32 9.90 -13.27 1.35
C ASP A 32 8.82 -13.60 2.40
N HIS A 33 8.31 -14.84 2.38
CA HIS A 33 7.33 -15.32 3.37
C HIS A 33 7.87 -15.26 4.80
N ALA A 34 9.10 -15.74 5.01
CA ALA A 34 9.77 -15.71 6.30
C ALA A 34 10.04 -14.28 6.78
N GLN A 35 10.43 -13.38 5.89
CA GLN A 35 10.66 -11.99 6.21
C GLN A 35 9.38 -11.28 6.67
N PHE A 36 8.26 -11.51 5.98
CA PHE A 36 6.97 -11.01 6.43
C PHE A 36 6.63 -11.57 7.82
N ALA A 37 6.69 -12.88 8.02
CA ALA A 37 6.41 -13.48 9.34
C ALA A 37 7.31 -12.90 10.45
N ALA A 38 8.59 -12.64 10.17
CA ALA A 38 9.54 -12.07 11.11
C ALA A 38 9.15 -10.66 11.57
N TYR A 39 8.59 -9.82 10.70
CA TYR A 39 8.11 -8.48 11.10
C TYR A 39 6.96 -8.54 12.11
N PHE A 40 6.12 -9.58 12.05
CA PHE A 40 4.96 -9.74 12.93
C PHE A 40 5.20 -10.66 14.14
N ALA A 41 6.36 -11.32 14.23
CA ALA A 41 6.63 -12.37 15.23
C ALA A 41 6.48 -11.92 16.69
N LYS A 42 6.74 -10.63 16.98
CA LYS A 42 6.64 -10.04 18.34
C LYS A 42 5.56 -8.97 18.46
N VAL A 43 4.61 -8.92 17.52
CA VAL A 43 3.49 -7.98 17.56
C VAL A 43 2.49 -8.43 18.60
N SER A 44 2.21 -7.56 19.57
CA SER A 44 1.24 -7.78 20.65
C SER A 44 0.26 -6.63 20.86
N THR A 45 0.44 -5.51 20.16
CA THR A 45 -0.43 -4.34 20.25
C THR A 45 -0.83 -3.85 18.85
N PRO A 46 -1.97 -3.15 18.72
CA PRO A 46 -2.35 -2.50 17.46
C PRO A 46 -1.25 -1.56 16.92
N GLU A 47 -0.60 -0.78 17.78
CA GLU A 47 0.49 0.13 17.41
C GLU A 47 1.70 -0.62 16.83
N ALA A 48 2.06 -1.74 17.46
CA ALA A 48 3.15 -2.59 16.99
C ALA A 48 2.80 -3.25 15.65
N GLU A 49 1.54 -3.63 15.45
CA GLU A 49 1.07 -4.19 14.19
C GLU A 49 1.16 -3.17 13.05
N ARG A 50 0.72 -1.93 13.28
CA ARG A 50 0.87 -0.83 12.32
C ARG A 50 2.34 -0.57 11.97
N SER A 51 3.22 -0.63 12.97
CA SER A 51 4.67 -0.51 12.75
C SER A 51 5.24 -1.66 11.92
N ALA A 52 4.75 -2.89 12.12
CA ALA A 52 5.13 -4.07 11.33
C ALA A 52 4.60 -3.99 9.89
N VAL A 53 3.37 -3.49 9.71
CA VAL A 53 2.78 -3.19 8.40
C VAL A 53 3.66 -2.22 7.63
N GLY A 54 4.12 -1.13 8.25
CA GLY A 54 5.02 -0.17 7.59
C GLY A 54 6.31 -0.80 7.06
N LYS A 55 6.90 -1.76 7.81
CA LYS A 55 8.08 -2.52 7.35
C LYS A 55 7.75 -3.48 6.21
N ALA A 56 6.59 -4.13 6.28
CA ALA A 56 6.13 -5.04 5.23
C ALA A 56 5.88 -4.31 3.91
N VAL A 57 5.28 -3.12 3.95
CA VAL A 57 5.06 -2.27 2.76
C VAL A 57 6.39 -1.91 2.10
N GLN A 58 7.33 -1.35 2.86
CA GLN A 58 8.69 -1.04 2.38
C GLN A 58 9.35 -2.25 1.72
N TYR A 59 9.31 -3.41 2.37
CA TYR A 59 9.90 -4.64 1.82
C TYR A 59 9.22 -5.09 0.52
N ALA A 60 7.90 -5.01 0.43
CA ALA A 60 7.15 -5.40 -0.75
C ALA A 60 7.42 -4.46 -1.93
N GLU A 61 7.53 -3.16 -1.69
CA GLU A 61 7.88 -2.17 -2.71
C GLU A 61 9.32 -2.33 -3.21
N GLU A 62 10.29 -2.59 -2.31
CA GLU A 62 11.65 -2.95 -2.71
C GLU A 62 11.66 -4.20 -3.61
N ARG A 63 10.86 -5.21 -3.24
CA ARG A 63 10.72 -6.42 -4.04
C ARG A 63 10.10 -6.10 -5.41
N ALA A 64 9.07 -5.27 -5.45
CA ALA A 64 8.42 -4.83 -6.68
C ALA A 64 9.40 -4.07 -7.59
N ALA A 65 10.10 -3.07 -7.05
CA ALA A 65 11.09 -2.29 -7.77
C ALA A 65 12.20 -3.18 -8.37
N SER A 66 12.67 -4.17 -7.61
CA SER A 66 13.68 -5.14 -8.08
C SER A 66 13.21 -5.98 -9.28
N VAL A 67 11.93 -6.31 -9.35
CA VAL A 67 11.34 -7.13 -10.43
C VAL A 67 10.95 -6.27 -11.63
N ILE A 68 10.41 -5.07 -11.39
CA ILE A 68 10.05 -4.10 -12.43
C ILE A 68 11.32 -3.55 -13.10
N GLY A 69 12.41 -3.41 -12.34
CA GLY A 69 13.66 -2.80 -12.77
C GLY A 69 13.67 -1.27 -12.68
N VAL A 70 12.65 -0.69 -12.02
CA VAL A 70 12.46 0.76 -11.86
C VAL A 70 11.99 1.02 -10.43
N ARG A 71 12.55 2.06 -9.82
CA ARG A 71 12.04 2.66 -8.58
C ARG A 71 11.27 3.91 -8.98
N ASP A 72 10.02 4.02 -8.54
CA ASP A 72 9.20 5.18 -8.84
C ASP A 72 9.71 6.42 -8.06
N LEU A 73 9.37 7.59 -8.58
CA LEU A 73 9.57 8.86 -7.90
C LEU A 73 8.39 9.17 -6.97
N PRO A 74 8.62 9.84 -5.83
CA PRO A 74 7.55 10.23 -4.92
C PRO A 74 6.67 11.32 -5.54
N LYS A 75 5.45 11.46 -5.01
CA LYS A 75 4.53 12.56 -5.32
C LYS A 75 4.20 12.72 -6.81
N SER A 76 4.09 11.59 -7.51
CA SER A 76 3.90 11.55 -8.96
C SER A 76 2.67 12.32 -9.41
N ASP A 77 2.82 13.12 -10.47
CA ASP A 77 1.71 13.82 -11.12
C ASP A 77 1.36 13.23 -12.49
N TYR A 78 0.26 13.68 -13.08
CA TYR A 78 -0.28 13.13 -14.33
C TYR A 78 0.70 13.19 -15.52
N THR A 79 1.70 14.08 -15.51
CA THR A 79 2.69 14.18 -16.58
C THR A 79 3.56 12.92 -16.69
N GLN A 80 3.59 12.11 -15.63
CA GLN A 80 4.33 10.85 -15.56
C GLN A 80 3.46 9.63 -15.90
N SER A 81 2.23 9.83 -16.38
CA SER A 81 1.32 8.74 -16.77
C SER A 81 1.92 7.87 -17.88
N ARG A 82 1.61 6.56 -17.85
CA ARG A 82 2.09 5.52 -18.77
C ARG A 82 3.61 5.29 -18.78
N VAL A 83 4.37 5.93 -17.89
CA VAL A 83 5.78 5.61 -17.66
C VAL A 83 5.87 4.28 -16.90
N LYS A 84 6.52 3.29 -17.52
CA LYS A 84 6.68 1.96 -16.93
C LYS A 84 7.43 2.05 -15.60
N GLY A 85 6.84 1.48 -14.55
CA GLY A 85 7.39 1.42 -13.20
C GLY A 85 7.11 2.64 -12.33
N GLN A 86 6.65 3.75 -12.90
CA GLN A 86 6.18 4.88 -12.12
C GLN A 86 4.76 4.61 -11.60
N MET A 87 4.46 5.03 -10.36
CA MET A 87 3.18 4.76 -9.73
C MET A 87 2.45 6.04 -9.35
N ASP A 88 1.13 6.05 -9.47
CA ASP A 88 0.25 7.07 -8.90
C ASP A 88 -0.38 6.57 -7.59
N CYS A 89 -1.21 7.40 -6.97
CA CYS A 89 -1.89 7.03 -5.73
C CYS A 89 -2.84 5.81 -5.89
N ILE A 90 -3.34 5.54 -7.10
CA ILE A 90 -4.22 4.41 -7.39
C ILE A 90 -3.40 3.13 -7.42
N ASP A 91 -2.27 3.14 -8.13
CA ASP A 91 -1.30 2.05 -8.17
C ASP A 91 -0.80 1.73 -6.75
N GLU A 92 -0.30 2.74 -6.03
CA GLU A 92 0.25 2.62 -4.68
C GLU A 92 -0.77 2.02 -3.69
N SER A 93 -1.98 2.59 -3.64
CA SER A 93 -3.02 2.08 -2.76
C SER A 93 -3.50 0.69 -3.15
N THR A 94 -3.50 0.33 -4.43
CA THR A 94 -3.88 -1.00 -4.92
C THR A 94 -2.82 -2.04 -4.55
N ASN A 95 -1.55 -1.70 -4.72
CA ASN A 95 -0.41 -2.55 -4.39
C ASN A 95 -0.34 -2.81 -2.88
N THR A 96 -0.41 -1.73 -2.09
CA THR A 96 -0.43 -1.80 -0.63
C THR A 96 -1.60 -2.64 -0.14
N ARG A 97 -2.83 -2.44 -0.64
CA ARG A 97 -3.97 -3.26 -0.24
C ARG A 97 -3.80 -4.74 -0.61
N SER A 98 -3.22 -5.03 -1.77
CA SER A 98 -2.96 -6.41 -2.19
C SER A 98 -1.98 -7.12 -1.23
N LEU A 99 -0.94 -6.42 -0.78
CA LEU A 99 -0.05 -6.90 0.27
C LEU A 99 -0.81 -7.11 1.58
N LEU A 100 -1.61 -6.13 2.03
CA LEU A 100 -2.35 -6.23 3.30
C LEU A 100 -3.30 -7.44 3.31
N LEU A 101 -4.04 -7.68 2.23
CA LEU A 101 -4.89 -8.87 2.08
C LEU A 101 -4.07 -10.16 2.12
N TYR A 102 -2.89 -10.15 1.52
CA TYR A 102 -1.96 -11.29 1.57
C TYR A 102 -1.50 -11.58 3.02
N LEU A 103 -1.22 -10.55 3.82
CA LEU A 103 -0.85 -10.67 5.24
C LEU A 103 -2.04 -11.13 6.10
N GLU A 104 -3.23 -10.58 5.85
CA GLU A 104 -4.48 -10.95 6.53
C GLU A 104 -4.85 -12.41 6.30
N LYS A 105 -4.82 -12.89 5.04
CA LYS A 105 -5.09 -14.30 4.69
C LYS A 105 -4.17 -15.28 5.42
N ARG A 106 -2.98 -14.82 5.85
CA ARG A 106 -1.98 -15.62 6.58
C ARG A 106 -2.08 -15.48 8.11
N GLY A 107 -3.04 -14.73 8.61
CA GLY A 107 -3.20 -14.48 10.04
C GLY A 107 -2.06 -13.67 10.65
N LEU A 108 -1.32 -12.90 9.84
CA LEU A 108 -0.27 -12.01 10.34
C LEU A 108 -0.86 -10.72 10.94
N LEU A 109 -2.03 -10.30 10.46
CA LEU A 109 -2.81 -9.21 11.06
C LEU A 109 -3.76 -9.81 12.10
N LYS A 110 -3.54 -9.46 13.37
CA LYS A 110 -4.33 -9.90 14.53
C LYS A 110 -5.19 -8.78 15.11
N HIS A 111 -4.74 -7.53 14.96
CA HIS A 111 -5.37 -6.35 15.54
C HIS A 111 -6.16 -5.54 14.51
N HIS A 112 -5.95 -5.75 13.21
CA HIS A 112 -6.62 -5.01 12.14
C HIS A 112 -7.21 -5.93 11.08
N ALA A 113 -8.28 -5.46 10.46
CA ALA A 113 -8.87 -6.03 9.26
C ALA A 113 -8.68 -5.08 8.08
N VAL A 114 -8.49 -5.63 6.89
CA VAL A 114 -8.28 -4.85 5.66
C VAL A 114 -9.62 -4.37 5.11
N GLU A 115 -9.72 -3.08 4.80
CA GLU A 115 -10.90 -2.51 4.13
C GLU A 115 -10.65 -2.30 2.62
N ALA A 116 -11.70 -1.95 1.87
CA ALA A 116 -11.53 -1.39 0.54
C ALA A 116 -10.79 -0.05 0.60
N ASN A 117 -10.04 0.28 -0.46
CA ASN A 117 -9.38 1.58 -0.58
C ASN A 117 -10.38 2.73 -0.42
N ARG A 118 -9.86 3.88 0.02
CA ARG A 118 -10.63 5.11 0.13
C ARG A 118 -9.91 6.22 -0.61
N SER A 119 -10.70 7.13 -1.16
CA SER A 119 -10.21 8.28 -1.91
C SER A 119 -10.73 9.58 -1.29
N ARG A 120 -9.98 10.66 -1.47
CA ARG A 120 -10.33 12.03 -1.06
C ARG A 120 -9.95 13.02 -2.16
N GLY A 121 -10.54 14.21 -2.09
CA GLY A 121 -10.30 15.29 -3.03
C GLY A 121 -11.03 15.08 -4.35
N LEU A 122 -11.46 16.18 -4.95
CA LEU A 122 -11.95 16.22 -6.32
C LEU A 122 -11.24 17.38 -7.00
N PHE A 123 -10.83 17.27 -8.27
CA PHE A 123 -10.17 18.39 -8.96
C PHE A 123 -10.95 19.73 -8.88
N VAL A 124 -12.27 19.68 -8.62
CA VAL A 124 -13.15 20.85 -8.41
C VAL A 124 -13.02 21.56 -7.06
N ASP A 125 -12.42 20.94 -6.03
CA ASP A 125 -12.25 21.53 -4.68
C ASP A 125 -10.81 22.00 -4.39
N GLY A 126 -9.95 21.98 -5.42
CA GLY A 126 -8.54 22.37 -5.33
C GLY A 126 -7.65 21.34 -4.64
N ARG A 127 -8.13 20.12 -4.38
CA ARG A 127 -7.33 19.00 -3.86
C ARG A 127 -7.03 18.01 -4.97
N TYR A 128 -5.79 17.53 -5.03
CA TYR A 128 -5.41 16.44 -5.92
C TYR A 128 -6.17 15.17 -5.48
N PRO A 129 -6.91 14.49 -6.37
CA PRO A 129 -7.55 13.23 -6.02
C PRO A 129 -6.51 12.23 -5.54
N HIS A 130 -6.69 11.73 -4.33
CA HIS A 130 -5.71 10.88 -3.67
C HIS A 130 -6.39 9.64 -3.10
N SER A 131 -5.73 8.49 -3.22
CA SER A 131 -6.24 7.20 -2.76
C SER A 131 -5.26 6.54 -1.79
N THR A 132 -5.79 5.81 -0.80
CA THR A 132 -4.99 5.09 0.20
C THR A 132 -5.57 3.72 0.51
N ALA A 133 -4.71 2.79 0.93
CA ALA A 133 -5.14 1.54 1.53
C ALA A 133 -5.58 1.78 2.98
N VAL A 134 -6.54 0.98 3.47
CA VAL A 134 -7.15 1.22 4.79
C VAL A 134 -7.12 -0.04 5.64
N LEU A 135 -6.63 0.13 6.88
CA LEU A 135 -6.77 -0.85 7.95
C LEU A 135 -7.80 -0.35 8.97
N ARG A 136 -8.69 -1.22 9.40
CA ARG A 136 -9.61 -0.99 10.52
C ARG A 136 -9.14 -1.80 11.71
N GLU A 137 -8.86 -1.15 12.83
CA GLU A 137 -8.60 -1.82 14.09
C GLU A 137 -9.85 -2.58 14.55
N THR A 138 -9.70 -3.86 14.87
CA THR A 138 -10.83 -4.75 15.15
C THR A 138 -11.51 -4.45 16.47
N ALA A 139 -10.75 -4.03 17.49
CA ALA A 139 -11.27 -3.73 18.82
C ALA A 139 -12.00 -2.38 18.90
N SER A 140 -11.40 -1.32 18.32
CA SER A 140 -11.91 0.06 18.45
C SER A 140 -12.76 0.50 17.26
N GLY A 141 -12.63 -0.16 16.10
CA GLY A 141 -13.19 0.32 14.84
C GLY A 141 -12.44 1.49 14.21
N THR A 142 -11.37 1.97 14.85
CA THR A 142 -10.54 3.08 14.34
C THR A 142 -9.93 2.70 13.00
N ARG A 143 -10.05 3.61 12.02
CA ARG A 143 -9.45 3.43 10.69
C ARG A 143 -8.11 4.14 10.59
N TRP A 144 -7.21 3.50 9.87
CA TRP A 144 -5.86 3.97 9.60
C TRP A 144 -5.62 3.97 8.09
N ALA A 145 -5.15 5.10 7.57
CA ALA A 145 -4.66 5.20 6.20
C ALA A 145 -3.22 4.66 6.14
N ILE A 146 -2.91 3.89 5.10
CA ILE A 146 -1.57 3.37 4.78
C ILE A 146 -1.19 3.93 3.41
N ASP A 147 -0.39 5.00 3.40
CA ASP A 147 -0.14 5.83 2.22
C ASP A 147 1.35 5.87 1.89
N SER A 148 1.76 5.16 0.83
CA SER A 148 3.14 5.04 0.37
C SER A 148 3.57 6.12 -0.64
N TRP A 149 2.62 6.91 -1.17
CA TRP A 149 2.86 7.81 -2.32
C TRP A 149 3.85 8.97 -2.07
N TYR A 150 4.09 9.32 -0.81
CA TYR A 150 4.92 10.46 -0.43
C TYR A 150 6.43 10.18 -0.50
N GLU A 151 6.84 8.91 -0.59
CA GLU A 151 8.23 8.47 -0.67
C GLU A 151 8.45 7.66 -1.95
N PRO A 152 9.70 7.55 -2.47
CA PRO A 152 10.02 6.58 -3.52
C PRO A 152 9.74 5.15 -3.04
N ALA A 153 9.43 4.21 -3.94
CA ALA A 153 9.21 2.80 -3.60
C ALA A 153 10.26 2.28 -2.63
N GLY A 154 9.83 1.65 -1.54
CA GLY A 154 10.68 1.16 -0.46
C GLY A 154 10.88 2.16 0.67
N GLY A 155 10.36 3.38 0.54
CA GLY A 155 10.31 4.39 1.60
C GLY A 155 9.20 4.15 2.61
N PRO A 156 9.29 4.75 3.81
CA PRO A 156 8.31 4.53 4.87
C PRO A 156 6.94 5.13 4.49
N PRO A 157 5.86 4.32 4.50
CA PRO A 157 4.51 4.85 4.26
C PRO A 157 4.03 5.69 5.45
N ASP A 158 3.15 6.64 5.18
CA ASP A 158 2.39 7.32 6.21
C ASP A 158 1.30 6.38 6.76
N ILE A 159 1.36 6.15 8.08
CA ILE A 159 0.37 5.37 8.82
C ILE A 159 -0.25 6.26 9.89
N ILE A 160 -1.39 6.88 9.54
CA ILE A 160 -2.06 7.89 10.37
C ILE A 160 -3.55 7.60 10.51
N PRO A 161 -4.23 8.14 11.55
CA PRO A 161 -5.68 8.02 11.66
C PRO A 161 -6.38 8.53 10.40
N PHE A 162 -7.37 7.78 9.92
CA PHE A 162 -8.00 8.04 8.63
C PHE A 162 -8.63 9.44 8.56
N ASP A 163 -9.25 9.93 9.63
CA ASP A 163 -9.85 11.26 9.67
C ASP A 163 -8.80 12.38 9.53
N ARG A 164 -7.60 12.16 10.10
CA ARG A 164 -6.45 13.05 9.91
C ARG A 164 -5.97 13.00 8.47
N TRP A 165 -5.85 11.81 7.89
CA TRP A 165 -5.53 11.66 6.47
C TRP A 165 -6.53 12.42 5.61
N VAL A 166 -7.85 12.28 5.81
CA VAL A 166 -8.86 13.04 5.04
C VAL A 166 -8.68 14.56 5.15
N ALA A 167 -8.28 15.06 6.33
CA ALA A 167 -8.07 16.49 6.57
C ALA A 167 -6.80 17.06 5.92
N ASN A 168 -5.76 16.25 5.74
CA ASN A 168 -4.48 16.66 5.15
C ASN A 168 -4.57 16.86 3.62
N GLY A 169 -3.44 16.97 2.91
CA GLY A 169 -3.39 16.84 1.44
C GLY A 169 -3.88 18.04 0.63
N ARG A 170 -4.07 19.21 1.25
CA ARG A 170 -4.11 20.47 0.48
C ARG A 170 -2.74 20.62 -0.19
N PHE A 171 -2.72 20.75 -1.50
CA PHE A 171 -1.50 20.91 -2.31
C PHE A 171 -0.44 19.79 -2.21
N GLY A 172 -0.81 18.57 -1.79
CA GLY A 172 0.17 17.47 -1.69
C GLY A 172 1.14 17.58 -0.51
N GLU A 173 0.77 18.35 0.52
CA GLU A 173 1.46 18.36 1.81
C GLU A 173 1.03 17.16 2.67
N ARG A 174 1.96 16.68 3.52
CA ARG A 174 1.74 15.58 4.47
C ARG A 174 0.77 15.99 5.58
#